data_AF-A0A1R1YAY6-F1
#
_entry.id   AF-A0A1R1YAY6-F1
#
_cell.length_a   1.000
_cell.length_b   1.000
_cell.length_c   1.000
_cell.angle_alpha   90.00
_cell.angle_beta   90.00
_cell.angle_gamma   90.00
#
_symmetry.space_group_name_H-M   'P 1'
#
loop_
_entity.id
_entity.type
_entity.pdbx_description
1 polymer ?
#
loop_
_entity_poly.entity_id
_entity_poly.type
_entity_poly.pdbx_seq_one_letter_code
_entity_poly.pdbx_strand_id
1 'polypeptide(L)'
;MYLSLASQSILLLSFCLFGWALDLYFFHASKVKVFNILEINSKNRIKNSSYRAQTLTVSILLIIYSFFFNYLQNNASSVKEKRKFQLYMFALLVFFILIPSRRFFGNLRSSFLRTLGRVFNIFAICKTEFSDVVFSDILTSCSKVFADLANVFYIIYHSLKTSTTPGIEAELKRILGLENDSKSINHIQFQSPLVNPAVTCVPYLIRLKQCINDFICSTPSSIDRRRHLANAIKYFSSLPVIFLSAFQKDYYQSNNYNQDWFLHFLFYTWLFFAIFNSCYSFYWDITFDWGLEQSSDQNSRSDIKDKTDLPVFDTLSSSNNAVVYDGPFLLRKNLAATWTIKLSSHITLDSIPNAGFILGALEVLRRCIWILFRVEKEAC
;
A
#
# COMPACT_ATOMS: atom_id res chain seq x y z
N MET A 1 25.59 -1.84 2.21
CA MET A 1 24.97 -1.92 0.87
C MET A 1 23.86 -0.88 0.82
N TYR A 2 23.98 0.15 0.01
CA TYR A 2 22.93 1.16 -0.15
C TYR A 2 21.84 0.59 -1.06
N LEU A 3 20.56 0.74 -0.70
CA LEU A 3 19.45 0.42 -1.62
C LEU A 3 19.08 1.69 -2.37
N SER A 4 19.19 1.69 -3.70
CA SER A 4 18.66 2.78 -4.51
C SER A 4 17.14 2.92 -4.32
N LEU A 5 16.60 4.13 -4.50
CA LEU A 5 15.17 4.39 -4.31
C LEU A 5 14.29 3.48 -5.20
N ALA A 6 14.77 3.21 -6.41
CA ALA A 6 14.15 2.28 -7.35
C ALA A 6 14.12 0.85 -6.80
N SER A 7 15.24 0.35 -6.26
CA SER A 7 15.32 -0.97 -5.64
C SER A 7 14.51 -1.06 -4.36
N GLN A 8 14.47 -0.01 -3.52
CA GLN A 8 13.59 0.04 -2.34
C GLN A 8 12.12 -0.11 -2.74
N SER A 9 11.70 0.61 -3.78
CA SER A 9 10.32 0.60 -4.26
C SER A 9 9.89 -0.78 -4.77
N ILE A 10 10.70 -1.42 -5.62
CA ILE A 10 10.39 -2.76 -6.15
C ILE A 10 10.44 -3.80 -5.03
N LEU A 11 11.38 -3.69 -4.09
CA LEU A 11 11.48 -4.62 -2.96
C LEU A 11 10.23 -4.52 -2.06
N LEU A 12 9.72 -3.32 -1.79
CA LEU A 12 8.47 -3.13 -1.04
C LEU A 12 7.26 -3.73 -1.76
N LEU A 13 7.12 -3.52 -3.07
CA LEU A 13 6.06 -4.16 -3.86
C LEU A 13 6.19 -5.69 -3.85
N SER A 14 7.43 -6.20 -3.85
CA SER A 14 7.72 -7.63 -3.75
C SER A 14 7.32 -8.18 -2.38
N PHE A 15 7.52 -7.41 -1.30
CA PHE A 15 7.04 -7.76 0.03
C PHE A 15 5.52 -7.77 0.14
N CYS A 16 4.80 -6.87 -0.54
CA CYS A 16 3.34 -6.94 -0.61
C CYS A 16 2.88 -8.26 -1.24
N LEU A 17 3.49 -8.65 -2.36
CA LEU A 17 3.14 -9.90 -3.04
C LEU A 17 3.53 -11.13 -2.22
N PHE A 18 4.68 -11.08 -1.54
CA PHE A 18 5.14 -12.13 -0.65
C PHE A 18 4.20 -12.29 0.56
N GLY A 19 3.80 -11.18 1.18
CA GLY A 19 2.82 -11.16 2.25
C GLY A 19 1.49 -11.77 1.84
N TRP A 20 0.97 -11.36 0.67
CA TRP A 20 -0.23 -11.98 0.10
C TRP A 20 -0.06 -13.49 -0.16
N ALA A 21 1.11 -13.91 -0.62
CA ALA A 21 1.40 -15.34 -0.79
C ALA A 21 1.35 -16.07 0.56
N LEU A 22 1.94 -15.52 1.61
CA LEU A 22 1.88 -16.09 2.96
C LEU A 22 0.44 -16.19 3.47
N ASP A 23 -0.36 -15.14 3.29
CA ASP A 23 -1.77 -15.13 3.70
C ASP A 23 -2.55 -16.29 3.02
N LEU A 24 -2.36 -16.47 1.71
CA LEU A 24 -2.96 -17.58 0.96
C LEU A 24 -2.51 -18.97 1.44
N TYR A 25 -1.26 -19.11 1.89
CA TYR A 25 -0.76 -20.35 2.48
C TYR A 25 -1.36 -20.60 3.85
N PHE A 26 -1.46 -19.56 4.67
CA PHE A 26 -2.09 -19.61 5.98
C PHE A 26 -3.57 -20.02 5.87
N PHE A 27 -4.35 -19.37 5.01
CA PHE A 27 -5.75 -19.73 4.78
C PHE A 27 -5.91 -21.19 4.34
N HIS A 28 -4.99 -21.70 3.52
CA HIS A 28 -5.03 -23.10 3.13
C HIS A 28 -4.72 -24.06 4.28
N ALA A 29 -3.70 -23.74 5.10
CA ALA A 29 -3.35 -24.52 6.28
C ALA A 29 -4.53 -24.57 7.28
N SER A 30 -5.22 -23.44 7.43
CA SER A 30 -6.40 -23.29 8.28
C SER A 30 -7.71 -23.76 7.62
N LYS A 31 -7.65 -24.40 6.45
CA LYS A 31 -8.81 -24.93 5.69
C LYS A 31 -9.88 -23.91 5.29
N VAL A 32 -9.56 -22.62 5.29
CA VAL A 32 -10.45 -21.54 4.83
C VAL A 32 -10.59 -21.59 3.30
N LYS A 33 -11.83 -21.58 2.80
CA LYS A 33 -12.15 -21.57 1.36
C LYS A 33 -12.00 -20.16 0.76
N VAL A 34 -10.80 -19.59 0.87
CA VAL A 34 -10.49 -18.19 0.51
C VAL A 34 -10.91 -17.79 -0.92
N PHE A 35 -10.77 -18.68 -1.90
CA PHE A 35 -11.15 -18.38 -3.29
C PHE A 35 -12.65 -18.20 -3.49
N ASN A 36 -13.48 -18.78 -2.62
CA ASN A 36 -14.93 -18.56 -2.63
C ASN A 36 -15.26 -17.19 -2.03
N ILE A 37 -14.60 -16.83 -0.92
CA ILE A 37 -14.81 -15.56 -0.20
C ILE A 37 -14.36 -14.37 -1.05
N LEU A 38 -13.21 -14.50 -1.73
CA LEU A 38 -12.70 -13.45 -2.62
C LEU A 38 -13.52 -13.31 -3.92
N GLU A 39 -14.57 -14.12 -4.12
CA GLU A 39 -15.39 -14.14 -5.34
C GLU A 39 -14.54 -14.37 -6.62
N ILE A 40 -13.35 -14.97 -6.49
CA ILE A 40 -12.44 -15.22 -7.60
C ILE A 40 -12.98 -16.39 -8.43
N ASN A 41 -13.89 -16.03 -9.33
CA ASN A 41 -14.32 -16.76 -10.53
C ASN A 41 -14.45 -18.28 -10.37
N SER A 42 -15.58 -18.72 -9.83
CA SER A 42 -16.01 -20.14 -9.75
C SER A 42 -16.04 -20.87 -11.11
N LYS A 43 -15.94 -20.16 -12.24
CA LYS A 43 -16.05 -20.71 -13.59
C LYS A 43 -14.73 -21.17 -14.22
N ASN A 44 -13.58 -20.69 -13.75
CA ASN A 44 -12.28 -21.14 -14.25
C ASN A 44 -11.57 -21.98 -13.18
N ARG A 45 -11.50 -23.30 -13.41
CA ARG A 45 -10.78 -24.27 -12.57
C ARG A 45 -9.25 -24.05 -12.63
N ILE A 46 -8.77 -22.89 -12.21
CA ILE A 46 -7.38 -22.80 -11.76
C ILE A 46 -7.34 -23.70 -10.53
N LYS A 47 -6.56 -24.79 -10.56
CA LYS A 47 -6.36 -25.59 -9.35
C LYS A 47 -5.81 -24.65 -8.29
N ASN A 48 -6.58 -24.40 -7.22
CA ASN A 48 -6.25 -23.46 -6.14
C ASN A 48 -4.84 -23.67 -5.56
N SER A 49 -4.32 -24.91 -5.60
CA SER A 49 -2.93 -25.23 -5.23
C SER A 49 -1.89 -24.59 -6.14
N SER A 50 -2.17 -24.51 -7.45
CA SER A 50 -1.27 -23.93 -8.44
C SER A 50 -1.18 -22.40 -8.29
N TYR A 51 -2.28 -21.71 -8.01
CA TYR A 51 -2.26 -20.25 -7.84
C TYR A 51 -1.41 -19.80 -6.65
N ARG A 52 -1.53 -20.49 -5.51
CA ARG A 52 -0.76 -20.21 -4.29
C ARG A 52 0.74 -20.41 -4.52
N ALA A 53 1.12 -21.56 -5.07
CA ALA A 53 2.51 -21.87 -5.39
C ALA A 53 3.09 -20.85 -6.39
N GLN A 54 2.35 -20.51 -7.46
CA GLN A 54 2.77 -19.50 -8.43
C GLN A 54 2.99 -18.12 -7.80
N THR A 55 2.09 -17.68 -6.92
CA THR A 55 2.20 -16.38 -6.24
C THR A 55 3.45 -16.34 -5.35
N LEU A 56 3.69 -17.39 -4.57
CA LEU A 56 4.88 -17.50 -3.73
C LEU A 56 6.16 -17.51 -4.57
N THR A 57 6.22 -18.35 -5.62
CA THR A 57 7.38 -18.42 -6.51
C THR A 57 7.68 -17.06 -7.15
N VAL A 58 6.67 -16.37 -7.70
CA VAL A 58 6.87 -15.05 -8.32
C VAL A 58 7.34 -14.02 -7.30
N SER A 59 6.80 -14.02 -6.08
CA SER A 59 7.23 -13.09 -5.04
C SER A 59 8.71 -13.29 -4.66
N ILE A 60 9.17 -14.53 -4.49
CA ILE A 60 10.57 -14.85 -4.20
C ILE A 60 11.46 -14.43 -5.38
N LEU A 61 11.05 -14.72 -6.62
CA LEU A 61 11.79 -14.31 -7.81
C LEU A 61 11.92 -12.78 -7.90
N LEU A 62 10.89 -12.01 -7.55
CA LEU A 62 10.93 -10.54 -7.54
C LEU A 62 11.83 -9.98 -6.42
N ILE A 63 11.90 -10.65 -5.27
CA ILE A 63 12.85 -10.30 -4.20
C ILE A 63 14.29 -10.52 -4.70
N ILE A 64 14.59 -11.71 -5.25
CA ILE A 64 15.91 -12.03 -5.82
C ILE A 64 16.27 -11.05 -6.93
N TYR A 65 15.32 -10.75 -7.82
CA TYR A 65 15.45 -9.75 -8.88
C TYR A 65 15.84 -8.37 -8.36
N SER A 66 15.18 -7.91 -7.29
CA SER A 66 15.44 -6.61 -6.66
C SER A 66 16.87 -6.55 -6.08
N PHE A 67 17.31 -7.62 -5.42
CA PHE A 67 18.68 -7.72 -4.89
C PHE A 67 19.73 -7.81 -6.00
N PHE A 68 19.46 -8.56 -7.07
CA PHE A 68 20.34 -8.69 -8.22
C PHE A 68 20.60 -7.33 -8.89
N PHE A 69 19.55 -6.56 -9.19
CA PHE A 69 19.71 -5.23 -9.79
C PHE A 69 20.37 -4.23 -8.84
N ASN A 70 20.12 -4.34 -7.53
CA ASN A 70 20.83 -3.54 -6.54
C ASN A 70 22.34 -3.87 -6.50
N TYR A 71 22.69 -5.15 -6.59
CA TYR A 71 24.09 -5.57 -6.69
C TYR A 71 24.78 -4.99 -7.93
N LEU A 72 24.14 -5.09 -9.11
CA LEU A 72 24.66 -4.50 -10.35
C LEU A 72 24.83 -2.98 -10.23
N GLN A 73 23.87 -2.28 -9.62
CA GLN A 73 23.96 -0.83 -9.41
C GLN A 73 25.10 -0.45 -8.45
N ASN A 74 25.34 -1.22 -7.38
CA ASN A 74 26.42 -0.91 -6.43
C ASN A 74 27.82 -1.14 -7.03
N ASN A 75 27.97 -2.06 -7.97
CA ASN A 75 29.25 -2.33 -8.65
C ASN A 75 29.49 -1.47 -9.90
N ALA A 76 28.49 -0.71 -10.34
CA ALA A 76 28.61 0.18 -11.48
C ALA A 76 29.59 1.33 -11.18
N SER A 77 30.54 1.56 -12.08
CA SER A 77 31.60 2.54 -11.90
C SER A 77 31.16 3.96 -12.24
N SER A 78 30.12 4.10 -13.06
CA SER A 78 29.62 5.39 -13.54
C SER A 78 28.13 5.63 -13.30
N VAL A 79 27.74 6.90 -13.16
CA VAL A 79 26.34 7.37 -13.13
C VAL A 79 25.55 6.82 -14.34
N LYS A 80 26.18 6.81 -15.52
CA LYS A 80 25.57 6.33 -16.77
C LYS A 80 25.25 4.84 -16.70
N GLU A 81 26.13 4.03 -16.12
CA GLU A 81 25.90 2.58 -15.93
C GLU A 81 24.82 2.31 -14.91
N LYS A 82 24.83 2.99 -13.75
CA LYS A 82 23.77 2.86 -12.75
C LYS A 82 22.38 3.15 -13.36
N ARG A 83 22.28 4.21 -14.17
CA ARG A 83 21.05 4.58 -14.88
C ARG A 83 20.62 3.51 -15.88
N LYS A 84 21.56 2.93 -16.63
CA LYS A 84 21.27 1.81 -17.56
C LYS A 84 20.71 0.61 -16.81
N PHE A 85 21.31 0.22 -15.68
CA PHE A 85 20.79 -0.88 -14.87
C PHE A 85 19.39 -0.61 -14.33
N GLN A 86 19.08 0.63 -13.90
CA GLN A 86 17.71 0.99 -13.52
C GLN A 86 16.72 0.89 -14.69
N LEU A 87 17.09 1.36 -15.88
CA LEU A 87 16.26 1.22 -17.08
C LEU A 87 16.00 -0.23 -17.44
N TYR A 88 17.03 -1.09 -17.42
CA TYR A 88 16.87 -2.53 -17.63
C TYR A 88 15.97 -3.17 -16.57
N MET A 89 16.10 -2.73 -15.31
CA MET A 89 15.25 -3.20 -14.23
C MET A 89 13.76 -2.87 -14.45
N PHE A 90 13.41 -1.69 -14.95
CA PHE A 90 12.00 -1.39 -15.25
C PHE A 90 11.53 -2.04 -16.55
N ALA A 91 12.37 -2.04 -17.59
CA ALA A 91 12.03 -2.62 -18.89
C ALA A 91 11.75 -4.12 -18.79
N LEU A 92 12.59 -4.88 -18.09
CA LEU A 92 12.38 -6.32 -17.89
C LEU A 92 11.13 -6.60 -17.04
N LEU A 93 10.87 -5.80 -16.01
CA LEU A 93 9.66 -5.95 -15.18
C LEU A 93 8.40 -5.77 -16.04
N VAL A 94 8.34 -4.71 -16.86
CA VAL A 94 7.23 -4.46 -17.78
C VAL A 94 7.11 -5.57 -18.82
N PHE A 95 8.23 -6.03 -19.39
CA PHE A 95 8.25 -7.14 -20.35
C PHE A 95 7.63 -8.42 -19.76
N PHE A 96 8.03 -8.82 -18.54
CA PHE A 96 7.48 -10.01 -17.90
C PHE A 96 6.00 -9.85 -17.52
N ILE A 97 5.54 -8.65 -17.19
CA ILE A 97 4.12 -8.39 -16.93
C ILE A 97 3.30 -8.53 -18.22
N LEU A 98 3.78 -7.99 -19.34
CA LEU A 98 3.01 -7.87 -20.58
C LEU A 98 3.16 -9.04 -21.58
N ILE A 99 4.17 -9.90 -21.42
CA ILE A 99 4.46 -10.98 -22.39
C ILE A 99 3.20 -11.85 -22.66
N PRO A 100 2.78 -12.12 -23.91
CA PRO A 100 1.55 -12.89 -24.17
C PRO A 100 1.75 -14.42 -24.06
N SER A 101 2.63 -14.89 -23.18
CA SER A 101 2.98 -16.32 -23.03
C SER A 101 2.35 -16.97 -21.79
N ARG A 102 1.74 -18.15 -21.95
CA ARG A 102 1.21 -18.94 -20.83
C ARG A 102 2.31 -19.57 -19.95
N ARG A 103 3.54 -19.72 -20.48
CA ARG A 103 4.65 -20.42 -19.80
C ARG A 103 5.19 -19.65 -18.58
N PHE A 104 5.23 -18.33 -18.67
CA PHE A 104 5.73 -17.47 -17.59
C PHE A 104 4.58 -16.98 -16.71
N PHE A 105 4.02 -17.89 -15.90
CA PHE A 105 2.94 -17.56 -14.95
C PHE A 105 1.74 -16.85 -15.61
N GLY A 106 1.36 -17.25 -16.83
CA GLY A 106 0.40 -16.49 -17.63
C GLY A 106 -0.98 -16.34 -16.99
N ASN A 107 -1.41 -17.34 -16.20
CA ASN A 107 -2.68 -17.27 -15.47
C ASN A 107 -2.65 -16.19 -14.38
N LEU A 108 -1.58 -16.14 -13.57
CA LEU A 108 -1.40 -15.13 -12.53
C LEU A 108 -1.36 -13.72 -13.15
N ARG A 109 -0.61 -13.54 -14.24
CA ARG A 109 -0.50 -12.26 -14.93
C ARG A 109 -1.83 -11.81 -15.54
N SER A 110 -2.55 -12.71 -16.19
CA SER A 110 -3.88 -12.40 -16.73
C SER A 110 -4.86 -12.03 -15.63
N SER A 111 -4.82 -12.73 -14.48
CA SER A 111 -5.62 -12.38 -13.30
C SER A 111 -5.26 -10.99 -12.79
N PHE A 112 -3.97 -10.71 -12.60
CA PHE A 112 -3.47 -9.42 -12.14
C PHE A 112 -3.87 -8.26 -13.07
N LEU A 113 -3.68 -8.42 -14.40
CA LEU A 113 -4.06 -7.41 -15.38
C LEU A 113 -5.58 -7.17 -15.43
N ARG A 114 -6.40 -8.21 -15.23
CA ARG A 114 -7.86 -8.06 -15.12
C ARG A 114 -8.25 -7.29 -13.86
N THR A 115 -7.65 -7.60 -12.71
CA THR A 115 -7.89 -6.85 -11.47
C THR A 115 -7.48 -5.39 -11.61
N LEU A 116 -6.30 -5.12 -12.20
CA LEU A 116 -5.89 -3.75 -12.54
C LEU A 116 -6.93 -3.07 -13.45
N GLY A 117 -7.37 -3.74 -14.51
CA GLY A 117 -8.39 -3.22 -15.43
C GLY A 117 -9.70 -2.88 -14.73
N ARG A 118 -10.18 -3.69 -13.79
CA ARG A 118 -11.40 -3.41 -13.02
C ARG A 118 -11.23 -2.25 -12.04
N VAL A 119 -10.15 -2.27 -11.28
CA VAL A 119 -9.89 -1.32 -10.17
C VAL A 119 -9.60 0.08 -10.71
N PHE A 120 -8.84 0.20 -11.79
CA PHE A 120 -8.50 1.49 -12.40
C PHE A 120 -9.56 1.98 -13.41
N ASN A 121 -10.60 1.20 -13.70
CA ASN A 121 -11.69 1.67 -14.56
C ASN A 121 -12.56 2.69 -13.81
N ILE A 122 -12.32 3.97 -14.06
CA ILE A 122 -13.03 5.09 -13.42
C ILE A 122 -14.51 5.12 -13.83
N PHE A 123 -14.84 4.68 -15.04
CA PHE A 123 -16.19 4.77 -15.60
C PHE A 123 -17.15 3.66 -15.14
N ALA A 124 -16.63 2.57 -14.57
CA ALA A 124 -17.47 1.47 -14.12
C ALA A 124 -18.27 1.84 -12.86
N ILE A 125 -19.60 1.75 -12.93
CA ILE A 125 -20.51 1.81 -11.79
C ILE A 125 -21.06 0.40 -11.59
N CYS A 126 -20.46 -0.33 -10.65
CA CYS A 126 -20.86 -1.68 -10.31
C CYS A 126 -20.50 -1.93 -8.84
N LYS A 127 -21.21 -2.89 -8.22
CA LYS A 127 -20.84 -3.40 -6.90
C LYS A 127 -19.40 -3.92 -6.95
N THR A 128 -18.61 -3.56 -5.94
CA THR A 128 -17.20 -3.93 -5.84
C THR A 128 -17.07 -5.38 -5.36
N GLU A 129 -16.33 -6.21 -6.10
CA GLU A 129 -15.96 -7.56 -5.65
C GLU A 129 -15.04 -7.48 -4.43
N PHE A 130 -15.16 -8.42 -3.49
CA PHE A 130 -14.33 -8.40 -2.28
C PHE A 130 -12.82 -8.49 -2.60
N SER A 131 -12.43 -9.23 -3.65
CA SER A 131 -11.03 -9.25 -4.12
C SER A 131 -10.51 -7.86 -4.52
N ASP A 132 -11.36 -7.03 -5.12
CA ASP A 132 -10.99 -5.70 -5.60
C ASP A 132 -10.88 -4.70 -4.43
N VAL A 133 -11.64 -4.93 -3.35
CA VAL A 133 -11.49 -4.22 -2.07
C VAL A 133 -10.14 -4.54 -1.43
N VAL A 134 -9.82 -5.82 -1.23
CA VAL A 134 -8.55 -6.27 -0.64
C VAL A 134 -7.36 -5.74 -1.45
N PHE A 135 -7.41 -5.86 -2.79
CA PHE A 135 -6.37 -5.35 -3.66
C PHE A 135 -6.16 -3.84 -3.49
N SER A 136 -7.25 -3.07 -3.45
CA SER A 136 -7.17 -1.61 -3.34
C SER A 136 -6.70 -1.17 -1.94
N ASP A 137 -7.03 -1.92 -0.89
CA ASP A 137 -6.50 -1.66 0.45
C ASP A 137 -4.99 -1.95 0.53
N ILE A 138 -4.47 -2.95 -0.19
CA ILE A 138 -3.02 -3.14 -0.37
C ILE A 138 -2.42 -1.93 -1.09
N LEU A 139 -3.07 -1.39 -2.12
CA LEU A 139 -2.58 -0.19 -2.81
C LEU A 139 -2.46 1.02 -1.89
N THR A 140 -3.34 1.19 -0.89
CA THR A 140 -3.22 2.30 0.09
C THR A 140 -1.93 2.24 0.90
N SER A 141 -1.48 1.03 1.25
CA SER A 141 -0.21 0.77 1.92
C SER A 141 1.01 1.02 1.00
N CYS A 142 0.81 0.99 -0.33
CA CYS A 142 1.82 1.28 -1.35
C CYS A 142 1.87 2.76 -1.81
N SER A 143 1.05 3.65 -1.26
CA SER A 143 0.93 5.05 -1.70
C SER A 143 2.27 5.80 -1.81
N LYS A 144 3.12 5.67 -0.78
CA LYS A 144 4.47 6.26 -0.77
C LYS A 144 5.38 5.64 -1.84
N VAL A 145 5.26 4.34 -2.07
CA VAL A 145 6.05 3.61 -3.08
C VAL A 145 5.72 4.13 -4.48
N PHE A 146 4.45 4.40 -4.77
CA PHE A 146 4.07 5.00 -6.05
C PHE A 146 4.62 6.42 -6.23
N ALA A 147 4.63 7.24 -5.18
CA ALA A 147 5.27 8.56 -5.23
C ALA A 147 6.79 8.45 -5.48
N ASP A 148 7.48 7.51 -4.84
CA ASP A 148 8.91 7.27 -5.08
C ASP A 148 9.20 6.80 -6.50
N LEU A 149 8.38 5.88 -7.03
CA LEU A 149 8.48 5.46 -8.43
C LEU A 149 8.22 6.63 -9.40
N ALA A 150 7.25 7.49 -9.12
CA ALA A 150 6.99 8.67 -9.93
C ALA A 150 8.21 9.60 -10.00
N ASN A 151 8.89 9.83 -8.86
CA ASN A 151 10.13 10.61 -8.80
C ASN A 151 11.26 9.94 -9.60
N VAL A 152 11.43 8.62 -9.46
CA VAL A 152 12.42 7.85 -10.23
C VAL A 152 12.16 7.99 -11.74
N PHE A 153 10.92 7.80 -12.20
CA PHE A 153 10.57 7.93 -13.61
C PHE A 153 10.76 9.36 -14.14
N TYR A 154 10.38 10.36 -13.35
CA TYR A 154 10.56 11.77 -13.69
C TYR A 154 12.03 12.10 -13.95
N ILE A 155 12.91 11.68 -13.04
CA ILE A 155 14.35 11.94 -13.14
C ILE A 155 14.97 11.17 -14.31
N ILE A 156 14.61 9.90 -14.51
CA ILE A 156 15.07 9.13 -15.67
C ILE A 156 14.67 9.83 -16.98
N TYR A 157 13.42 10.29 -17.09
CA TYR A 157 12.93 11.00 -18.27
C TYR A 157 13.73 12.28 -18.55
N HIS A 158 13.94 13.13 -17.54
CA HIS A 158 14.71 14.36 -17.70
C HIS A 158 16.20 14.12 -17.99
N SER A 159 16.78 13.07 -17.40
CA SER A 159 18.14 12.62 -17.65
C SER A 159 18.39 12.15 -19.08
N LEU A 160 17.33 11.71 -19.78
CA LEU A 160 17.39 11.31 -21.19
C LEU A 160 17.17 12.49 -22.15
N LYS A 161 16.39 13.50 -21.75
CA LYS A 161 15.94 14.59 -22.63
C LYS A 161 16.88 15.81 -22.64
N THR A 162 17.64 16.05 -21.58
CA THR A 162 18.39 17.30 -21.37
C THR A 162 19.89 17.05 -21.27
N SER A 163 20.72 17.91 -21.86
CA SER A 163 22.11 18.08 -21.43
C SER A 163 22.08 18.42 -19.94
N THR A 164 22.64 17.55 -19.11
CA THR A 164 22.48 17.56 -17.65
C THR A 164 22.78 18.95 -17.09
N THR A 165 21.76 19.65 -16.60
CA THR A 165 22.00 20.82 -15.75
C THR A 165 22.60 20.34 -14.42
N PRO A 166 23.45 21.14 -13.75
CA PRO A 166 24.14 20.71 -12.53
C PRO A 166 23.19 20.17 -11.44
N GLY A 167 21.98 20.74 -11.31
CA GLY A 167 20.98 20.30 -10.35
C GLY A 167 20.37 18.92 -10.65
N ILE A 168 20.15 18.58 -11.93
CA ILE A 168 19.63 17.25 -12.33
C ILE A 168 20.69 16.18 -12.08
N GLU A 169 21.98 16.50 -12.25
CA GLU A 169 23.08 15.56 -12.03
C GLU A 169 23.26 15.20 -10.55
N ALA A 170 23.16 16.18 -9.64
CA ALA A 170 23.20 15.94 -8.19
C ALA A 170 22.04 15.04 -7.73
N GLU A 171 20.83 15.30 -8.22
CA GLU A 171 19.66 14.50 -7.87
C GLU A 171 19.73 13.07 -8.44
N LEU A 172 20.23 12.93 -9.67
CA LEU A 172 20.56 11.63 -10.25
C LEU A 172 21.55 10.86 -9.38
N LYS A 173 22.64 11.50 -8.94
CA LYS A 173 23.63 10.87 -8.07
C LYS A 173 22.98 10.32 -6.79
N ARG A 174 22.08 11.06 -6.14
CA ARG A 174 21.41 10.60 -4.91
C ARG A 174 20.42 9.46 -5.13
N ILE A 175 19.56 9.50 -6.16
CA ILE A 175 18.66 8.38 -6.49
C ILE A 175 19.43 7.11 -6.86
N LEU A 176 20.57 7.27 -7.52
CA LEU A 176 21.48 6.17 -7.86
C LEU A 176 22.35 5.72 -6.67
N GLY A 177 22.20 6.32 -5.49
CA GLY A 177 22.94 5.99 -4.29
C GLY A 177 24.44 6.30 -4.38
N LEU A 178 24.79 7.45 -4.98
CA LEU A 178 26.17 7.94 -5.13
C LEU A 178 26.52 9.09 -4.17
N GLU A 179 25.54 9.71 -3.50
CA GLU A 179 25.78 10.78 -2.51
C GLU A 179 25.05 10.46 -1.19
N ASN A 180 25.77 10.63 -0.08
CA ASN A 180 25.33 10.33 1.29
C ASN A 180 24.58 11.47 1.96
N ASP A 181 24.44 12.63 1.31
CA ASP A 181 23.72 13.74 1.94
C ASP A 181 22.28 13.30 2.19
N SER A 182 21.90 13.35 3.45
CA SER A 182 20.65 12.89 4.03
C SER A 182 19.62 14.01 4.14
N LYS A 183 19.80 15.14 3.44
CA LYS A 183 18.70 16.11 3.29
C LYS A 183 17.65 15.45 2.39
N SER A 184 16.47 15.16 2.94
CA SER A 184 15.37 14.49 2.23
C SER A 184 15.14 15.06 0.84
N ILE A 185 14.48 14.26 0.01
CA ILE A 185 13.91 14.65 -1.29
C ILE A 185 13.16 15.99 -1.08
N ASN A 186 13.87 17.08 -1.35
CA ASN A 186 13.46 18.44 -1.02
C ASN A 186 13.21 19.09 -2.36
N HIS A 187 12.07 18.72 -2.93
CA HIS A 187 11.66 19.09 -4.26
C HIS A 187 12.69 18.65 -5.32
N ILE A 188 12.25 17.80 -6.25
CA ILE A 188 12.90 17.87 -7.55
C ILE A 188 12.57 19.29 -8.02
N GLN A 189 13.55 20.20 -8.03
CA GLN A 189 13.38 21.63 -8.34
C GLN A 189 12.61 21.86 -9.66
N PHE A 190 12.53 20.83 -10.49
CA PHE A 190 11.89 20.82 -11.79
C PHE A 190 10.47 20.20 -11.79
N GLN A 191 10.06 19.44 -10.75
CA GLN A 191 8.76 18.79 -10.68
C GLN A 191 7.78 19.66 -9.90
N SER A 192 6.54 19.80 -10.39
CA SER A 192 5.49 20.54 -9.68
C SER A 192 5.27 19.95 -8.27
N PRO A 193 5.08 20.81 -7.23
CA PRO A 193 4.79 20.36 -5.86
C PRO A 193 3.58 19.45 -5.77
N LEU A 194 2.72 19.47 -6.79
CA LEU A 194 1.47 18.72 -6.84
C LEU A 194 1.62 17.27 -7.29
N VAL A 195 2.73 16.88 -7.94
CA VAL A 195 2.82 15.52 -8.51
C VAL A 195 2.89 14.45 -7.43
N ASN A 196 3.72 14.66 -6.40
CA ASN A 196 3.84 13.72 -5.28
C ASN A 196 2.53 13.53 -4.50
N PRO A 197 1.83 14.59 -4.05
CA PRO A 197 0.53 14.41 -3.40
C PRO A 197 -0.52 13.82 -4.35
N ALA A 198 -0.54 14.20 -5.63
CA ALA A 198 -1.48 13.62 -6.60
C ALA A 198 -1.31 12.10 -6.74
N VAL A 199 -0.07 11.61 -6.91
CA VAL A 199 0.22 10.18 -7.02
C VAL A 199 -0.06 9.45 -5.70
N THR A 200 0.29 10.05 -4.57
CA THR A 200 0.03 9.49 -3.23
C THR A 200 -1.47 9.31 -2.97
N CYS A 201 -2.30 10.22 -3.48
CA CYS A 201 -3.76 10.17 -3.33
C CYS A 201 -4.44 9.08 -4.20
N VAL A 202 -3.80 8.59 -5.26
CA VAL A 202 -4.44 7.66 -6.23
C VAL A 202 -5.08 6.43 -5.55
N PRO A 203 -4.38 5.69 -4.67
CA PRO A 203 -5.00 4.54 -3.99
C PRO A 203 -6.22 4.90 -3.13
N TYR A 204 -6.21 6.06 -2.48
CA TYR A 204 -7.32 6.53 -1.65
C TYR A 204 -8.52 6.94 -2.51
N LEU A 205 -8.28 7.57 -3.67
CA LEU A 205 -9.33 7.89 -4.63
C LEU A 205 -9.98 6.62 -5.23
N ILE A 206 -9.19 5.57 -5.47
CA ILE A 206 -9.71 4.27 -5.92
C ILE A 206 -10.68 3.70 -4.87
N ARG A 207 -10.27 3.67 -3.59
CA ARG A 207 -11.14 3.17 -2.50
C ARG A 207 -12.37 4.04 -2.31
N LEU A 208 -12.22 5.36 -2.35
CA LEU A 208 -13.33 6.32 -2.31
C LEU A 208 -14.35 6.02 -3.41
N LYS A 209 -13.88 5.82 -4.64
CA LYS A 209 -14.73 5.48 -5.79
C LYS A 209 -15.46 4.14 -5.60
N GLN A 210 -14.77 3.11 -5.12
CA GLN A 210 -15.39 1.82 -4.79
C GLN A 210 -16.49 1.98 -3.73
N CYS A 211 -16.22 2.74 -2.65
CA CYS A 211 -17.21 2.99 -1.61
C CYS A 211 -18.43 3.78 -2.11
N ILE A 212 -18.22 4.76 -3.00
CA ILE A 212 -19.31 5.51 -3.63
C ILE A 212 -20.14 4.60 -4.55
N ASN A 213 -19.48 3.77 -5.35
CA ASN A 213 -20.17 2.80 -6.21
C ASN A 213 -21.04 1.85 -5.40
N ASP A 214 -20.51 1.29 -4.31
CA ASP A 214 -21.26 0.40 -3.42
C ASP A 214 -22.42 1.14 -2.75
N PHE A 215 -22.22 2.40 -2.35
CA PHE A 215 -23.30 3.26 -1.83
C PHE A 215 -24.43 3.47 -2.84
N ILE A 216 -24.10 3.70 -4.12
CA ILE A 216 -25.06 3.88 -5.22
C ILE A 216 -25.79 2.57 -5.53
N CYS A 217 -25.07 1.45 -5.52
CA CYS A 217 -25.63 0.13 -5.84
C CYS A 217 -26.40 -0.51 -4.65
N SER A 218 -26.29 0.04 -3.45
CA SER A 218 -26.98 -0.46 -2.25
C SER A 218 -28.43 0.01 -2.18
N THR A 219 -29.29 -0.78 -1.54
CA THR A 219 -30.70 -0.41 -1.35
C THR A 219 -30.81 0.85 -0.47
N PRO A 220 -31.69 1.82 -0.81
CA PRO A 220 -31.72 3.15 -0.16
C PRO A 220 -31.86 3.15 1.36
N SER A 221 -32.55 2.16 1.92
CA SER A 221 -32.85 2.00 3.35
C SER A 221 -31.90 1.04 4.09
N SER A 222 -30.94 0.42 3.41
CA SER A 222 -30.02 -0.52 4.06
C SER A 222 -29.05 0.17 5.02
N ILE A 223 -28.73 -0.53 6.12
CA ILE A 223 -27.61 -0.18 7.00
C ILE A 223 -26.29 -0.21 6.23
N ASP A 224 -26.15 -1.14 5.27
CA ASP A 224 -24.99 -1.25 4.38
C ASP A 224 -24.73 0.02 3.60
N ARG A 225 -25.77 0.67 3.08
CA ARG A 225 -25.61 1.95 2.37
C ARG A 225 -24.96 3.01 3.25
N ARG A 226 -25.40 3.15 4.51
CA ARG A 226 -24.78 4.09 5.47
C ARG A 226 -23.34 3.71 5.76
N ARG A 227 -23.05 2.42 5.88
CA ARG A 227 -21.69 1.89 6.06
C ARG A 227 -20.78 2.22 4.88
N HIS A 228 -21.25 2.07 3.64
CA HIS A 228 -20.46 2.42 2.45
C HIS A 228 -20.14 3.92 2.39
N LEU A 229 -21.09 4.79 2.74
CA LEU A 229 -20.85 6.24 2.84
C LEU A 229 -19.84 6.58 3.96
N ALA A 230 -20.00 5.96 5.13
CA ALA A 230 -19.05 6.15 6.24
C ALA A 230 -17.63 5.70 5.84
N ASN A 231 -17.51 4.62 5.07
CA ASN A 231 -16.22 4.18 4.53
C ASN A 231 -15.67 5.17 3.48
N ALA A 232 -16.53 5.75 2.64
CA ALA A 232 -16.13 6.80 1.69
C ALA A 232 -15.53 8.01 2.42
N ILE A 233 -16.15 8.46 3.52
CA ILE A 233 -15.63 9.55 4.36
C ILE A 233 -14.23 9.21 4.90
N LYS A 234 -13.98 7.95 5.27
CA LYS A 234 -12.66 7.46 5.73
C LYS A 234 -11.55 7.73 4.71
N TYR A 235 -11.78 7.39 3.45
CA TYR A 235 -10.77 7.56 2.41
C TYR A 235 -10.74 9.00 1.87
N PHE A 236 -11.83 9.75 2.00
CA PHE A 236 -11.84 11.17 1.70
C PHE A 236 -11.02 11.98 2.73
N SER A 237 -11.10 11.63 4.01
CA SER A 237 -10.39 12.34 5.09
C SER A 237 -8.86 12.30 4.99
N SER A 238 -8.29 11.36 4.22
CA SER A 238 -6.85 11.32 3.97
C SER A 238 -6.37 12.35 2.95
N LEU A 239 -7.23 12.83 2.05
CA LEU A 239 -6.82 13.75 0.98
C LEU A 239 -6.32 15.10 1.53
N PRO A 240 -7.03 15.79 2.45
CA PRO A 240 -6.53 17.03 3.02
C PRO A 240 -5.18 16.84 3.73
N VAL A 241 -4.99 15.72 4.44
CA VAL A 241 -3.72 15.41 5.12
C VAL A 241 -2.57 15.33 4.13
N ILE A 242 -2.76 14.63 3.00
CA ILE A 242 -1.73 14.46 1.96
C ILE A 242 -1.36 15.80 1.32
N PHE A 243 -2.35 16.59 0.90
CA PHE A 243 -2.11 17.87 0.24
C PHE A 243 -1.53 18.92 1.18
N LEU A 244 -2.04 19.03 2.42
CA LEU A 244 -1.53 19.97 3.41
C LEU A 244 -0.09 19.62 3.84
N SER A 245 0.26 18.34 3.98
CA SER A 245 1.65 17.93 4.23
C SER A 245 2.58 18.35 3.10
N ALA A 246 2.17 18.17 1.85
CA ALA A 246 2.98 18.57 0.69
C ALA A 246 3.14 20.09 0.63
N PHE A 247 2.05 20.84 0.82
CA PHE A 247 2.04 22.29 0.76
C PHE A 247 2.82 22.93 1.91
N GLN A 248 2.68 22.42 3.14
CA GLN A 248 3.45 22.89 4.29
C GLN A 248 4.95 22.69 4.08
N LYS A 249 5.36 21.53 3.54
CA LYS A 249 6.76 21.25 3.22
C LYS A 249 7.31 22.21 2.17
N ASP A 250 6.57 22.43 1.08
CA ASP A 250 6.96 23.33 -0.01
C ASP A 250 7.07 24.79 0.48
N TYR A 251 6.05 25.25 1.22
CA TYR A 251 6.03 26.60 1.79
C TYR A 251 7.21 26.84 2.74
N TYR A 252 7.48 25.92 3.67
CA TYR A 252 8.60 26.01 4.62
C TYR A 252 9.97 26.09 3.91
N GLN A 253 10.12 25.43 2.76
CA GLN A 253 11.37 25.44 1.99
C GLN A 253 11.54 26.70 1.13
N SER A 254 10.43 27.24 0.63
CA SER A 254 10.43 28.45 -0.22
C SER A 254 10.69 29.74 0.57
N ASN A 255 10.31 29.78 1.85
CA ASN A 255 10.28 31.00 2.65
C ASN A 255 11.17 30.86 3.90
N ASN A 256 12.15 31.76 4.06
CA ASN A 256 13.09 31.80 5.19
C ASN A 256 12.48 32.45 6.47
N TYR A 257 11.19 32.23 6.76
CA TYR A 257 10.50 32.91 7.87
C TYR A 257 10.08 31.91 8.95
N ASN A 258 10.82 31.92 10.06
CA ASN A 258 10.54 31.10 11.25
C ASN A 258 9.29 31.55 12.03
N GLN A 259 8.59 32.63 11.62
CA GLN A 259 7.41 33.17 12.32
C GLN A 259 6.32 33.72 11.36
N ASP A 260 5.94 32.93 10.35
CA ASP A 260 4.76 33.25 9.55
C ASP A 260 3.48 32.74 10.23
N TRP A 261 2.51 33.64 10.47
CA TRP A 261 1.16 33.28 10.93
C TRP A 261 0.49 32.24 9.99
N PHE A 262 0.82 32.31 8.70
CA PHE A 262 0.29 31.41 7.68
C PHE A 262 0.85 29.98 7.83
N LEU A 263 2.13 29.83 8.18
CA LEU A 263 2.72 28.52 8.45
C LEU A 263 2.06 27.86 9.67
N HIS A 264 1.77 28.63 10.72
CA HIS A 264 1.00 28.14 11.87
C HIS A 264 -0.42 27.74 11.47
N PHE A 265 -1.10 28.56 10.66
CA PHE A 265 -2.43 28.22 10.13
C PHE A 265 -2.42 26.90 9.35
N LEU A 266 -1.44 26.71 8.46
CA LEU A 266 -1.27 25.46 7.71
C LEU A 266 -1.02 24.27 8.64
N PHE A 267 -0.12 24.42 9.62
CA PHE A 267 0.19 23.37 10.58
C PHE A 267 -1.04 22.95 11.40
N TYR A 268 -1.79 23.91 11.97
CA TYR A 268 -2.97 23.59 12.77
C TYR A 268 -4.11 23.01 11.92
N THR A 269 -4.27 23.47 10.68
CA THR A 269 -5.23 22.89 9.74
C THR A 269 -4.85 21.45 9.38
N TRP A 270 -3.57 21.21 9.07
CA TRP A 270 -3.04 19.88 8.83
C TRP A 270 -3.25 18.97 10.05
N LEU A 271 -2.90 19.45 11.25
CA LEU A 271 -3.02 18.71 12.50
C LEU A 271 -4.47 18.29 12.77
N PHE A 272 -5.43 19.20 12.55
CA PHE A 272 -6.85 18.90 12.67
C PHE A 272 -7.26 17.74 11.76
N PHE A 273 -6.93 17.82 10.47
CA PHE A 273 -7.26 16.74 9.52
C PHE A 273 -6.51 15.44 9.84
N ALA A 274 -5.26 15.52 10.29
CA ALA A 274 -4.46 14.35 10.65
C ALA A 274 -5.05 13.63 11.88
N ILE A 275 -5.48 14.37 12.90
CA ILE A 275 -6.18 13.83 14.07
C ILE A 275 -7.51 13.22 13.65
N PHE A 276 -8.33 13.96 12.90
CA PHE A 276 -9.63 13.47 12.42
C PHE A 276 -9.47 12.16 11.63
N ASN A 277 -8.57 12.14 10.64
CA ASN A 277 -8.31 10.97 9.81
C ASN A 277 -7.81 9.77 10.63
N SER A 278 -6.91 10.01 11.59
CA SER A 278 -6.34 8.96 12.43
C SER A 278 -7.37 8.38 13.40
N CYS A 279 -8.12 9.23 14.11
CA CYS A 279 -9.19 8.82 15.02
C CYS A 279 -10.32 8.10 14.28
N TYR A 280 -10.73 8.61 13.12
CA TYR A 280 -11.80 8.00 12.33
C TYR A 280 -11.38 6.64 11.75
N SER A 281 -10.15 6.54 11.22
CA SER A 281 -9.61 5.25 10.76
C SER A 281 -9.44 4.26 11.92
N PHE A 282 -9.07 4.73 13.11
CA PHE A 282 -8.95 3.87 14.29
C PHE A 282 -10.30 3.33 14.74
N TYR A 283 -11.31 4.21 14.84
CA TYR A 283 -12.70 3.82 15.10
C TYR A 283 -13.18 2.78 14.08
N TRP A 284 -12.90 3.01 12.79
CA TRP A 284 -13.33 2.11 11.74
C TRP A 284 -12.79 0.68 11.93
N ASP A 285 -11.50 0.53 12.20
CA ASP A 285 -10.92 -0.80 12.32
C ASP A 285 -11.45 -1.55 13.56
N ILE A 286 -11.67 -0.85 14.69
CA ILE A 286 -12.26 -1.46 15.89
C ILE A 286 -13.68 -1.95 15.63
N THR A 287 -14.53 -1.08 15.09
CA THR A 287 -15.96 -1.37 14.94
C THR A 287 -16.23 -2.29 13.75
N PHE A 288 -15.66 -1.98 12.58
CA PHE A 288 -16.06 -2.63 11.33
C PHE A 288 -15.10 -3.68 10.83
N ASP A 289 -13.80 -3.62 11.13
CA ASP A 289 -12.85 -4.63 10.67
C ASP A 289 -12.61 -5.73 11.71
N TRP A 290 -12.55 -5.41 13.00
CA TRP A 290 -12.29 -6.38 14.07
C TRP A 290 -13.54 -6.97 14.72
N GLY A 291 -14.70 -6.31 14.61
CA GLY A 291 -15.98 -6.90 15.03
C GLY A 291 -16.19 -7.04 16.54
N LEU A 292 -15.47 -6.25 17.36
CA LEU A 292 -15.57 -6.29 18.82
C LEU A 292 -16.99 -6.00 19.36
N GLU A 293 -17.84 -5.34 18.56
CA GLU A 293 -19.21 -4.96 18.93
C GLU A 293 -20.26 -6.03 18.56
N GLN A 294 -19.92 -7.01 17.70
CA GLN A 294 -20.86 -8.07 17.31
C GLN A 294 -20.84 -9.28 18.26
N SER A 295 -19.81 -9.40 19.11
CA SER A 295 -19.74 -10.47 20.11
C SER A 295 -20.79 -10.32 21.24
N SER A 296 -21.39 -9.14 21.44
CA SER A 296 -22.45 -8.94 22.44
C SER A 296 -23.84 -9.39 21.98
N ASP A 297 -24.10 -9.45 20.66
CA ASP A 297 -25.41 -9.79 20.11
C ASP A 297 -25.58 -11.29 19.78
N GLN A 298 -24.52 -12.09 19.90
CA GLN A 298 -24.54 -13.53 19.59
C GLN A 298 -25.33 -14.39 20.60
N ASN A 299 -25.84 -13.81 21.70
CA ASN A 299 -26.71 -14.54 22.64
C ASN A 299 -28.12 -14.87 22.10
N SER A 300 -28.42 -14.57 20.84
CA SER A 300 -29.76 -14.78 20.25
C SER A 300 -29.84 -15.75 19.06
N ARG A 301 -28.72 -16.37 18.64
CA ARG A 301 -28.71 -17.37 17.55
C ARG A 301 -27.96 -18.63 17.95
N SER A 302 -28.46 -19.32 18.97
CA SER A 302 -28.14 -20.72 19.21
C SER A 302 -29.07 -21.58 18.36
N ASP A 303 -28.69 -21.88 17.12
CA ASP A 303 -29.15 -23.11 16.45
C ASP A 303 -28.20 -23.47 15.29
N ILE A 304 -27.52 -24.61 15.50
CA ILE A 304 -26.78 -25.42 14.51
C ILE A 304 -25.59 -24.73 13.83
N LYS A 305 -24.41 -24.75 14.49
CA LYS A 305 -23.12 -24.65 13.78
C LYS A 305 -22.47 -26.03 13.72
N ASP A 306 -22.34 -26.57 12.50
CA ASP A 306 -21.48 -27.70 12.21
C ASP A 306 -20.04 -27.38 12.66
N LYS A 307 -19.35 -28.38 13.24
CA LYS A 307 -17.98 -28.26 13.80
C LYS A 307 -16.89 -27.88 12.78
N THR A 308 -17.23 -27.68 11.51
CA THR A 308 -16.30 -27.29 10.44
C THR A 308 -16.17 -25.78 10.23
N ASP A 309 -17.02 -24.98 10.87
CA ASP A 309 -17.09 -23.51 10.67
C ASP A 309 -16.58 -22.72 11.88
N LEU A 310 -15.68 -23.31 12.68
CA LEU A 310 -15.03 -22.60 13.78
C LEU A 310 -14.02 -21.57 13.22
N PRO A 311 -13.97 -20.35 13.78
CA PRO A 311 -12.96 -19.35 13.43
C PRO A 311 -11.54 -19.92 13.51
N VAL A 312 -10.67 -19.50 12.60
CA VAL A 312 -9.29 -19.98 12.51
C VAL A 312 -8.53 -19.68 13.81
N PHE A 313 -8.77 -18.52 14.40
CA PHE A 313 -8.16 -18.18 15.68
C PHE A 313 -8.80 -18.87 16.89
N ASP A 314 -10.04 -19.35 16.80
CA ASP A 314 -10.64 -20.16 17.87
C ASP A 314 -9.99 -21.55 17.97
N THR A 315 -9.57 -22.13 16.85
CA THR A 315 -8.77 -23.38 16.89
C THR A 315 -7.35 -23.19 17.44
N LEU A 316 -6.79 -21.97 17.36
CA LEU A 316 -5.55 -21.58 18.04
C LEU A 316 -5.78 -21.18 19.52
N SER A 317 -7.02 -20.86 19.89
CA SER A 317 -7.45 -20.40 21.22
C SER A 317 -7.62 -21.52 22.27
N SER A 318 -7.29 -22.78 21.95
CA SER A 318 -7.12 -23.83 22.96
C SER A 318 -5.92 -23.58 23.89
N SER A 319 -5.11 -22.54 23.60
CA SER A 319 -4.00 -22.07 24.41
C SER A 319 -4.30 -20.62 24.79
N ASN A 320 -4.38 -20.33 26.10
CA ASN A 320 -4.61 -19.02 26.75
C ASN A 320 -3.73 -17.86 26.22
N ASN A 321 -3.93 -17.40 24.98
CA ASN A 321 -3.10 -16.38 24.35
C ASN A 321 -3.95 -15.17 23.95
N ALA A 322 -4.24 -14.31 24.93
CA ALA A 322 -4.75 -12.95 24.71
C ALA A 322 -3.88 -12.12 23.74
N VAL A 323 -2.62 -12.53 23.54
CA VAL A 323 -1.64 -11.91 22.63
C VAL A 323 -2.10 -11.89 21.16
N VAL A 324 -2.93 -12.84 20.72
CA VAL A 324 -3.28 -13.00 19.29
C VAL A 324 -4.26 -11.94 18.80
N TYR A 325 -5.14 -11.44 19.67
CA TYR A 325 -6.07 -10.34 19.35
C TYR A 325 -5.48 -8.96 19.69
N ASP A 326 -4.55 -8.87 20.66
CA ASP A 326 -3.93 -7.59 21.08
C ASP A 326 -2.75 -7.13 20.19
N GLY A 327 -2.10 -8.06 19.48
CA GLY A 327 -0.96 -7.76 18.61
C GLY A 327 -1.27 -6.77 17.48
N PRO A 328 -2.33 -6.96 16.67
CA PRO A 328 -2.74 -6.03 15.61
C PRO A 328 -3.13 -4.64 16.13
N PHE A 329 -3.75 -4.58 17.30
CA PHE A 329 -4.09 -3.34 18.01
C PHE A 329 -2.82 -2.54 18.35
N LEU A 330 -1.83 -3.19 18.94
CA LEU A 330 -0.54 -2.57 19.29
C LEU A 330 0.27 -2.20 18.05
N LEU A 331 0.31 -3.07 17.03
CA LEU A 331 0.99 -2.78 15.75
C LEU A 331 0.39 -1.54 15.09
N ARG A 332 -0.94 -1.41 15.01
CA ARG A 332 -1.57 -0.24 14.38
C ARG A 332 -1.48 1.02 15.22
N LYS A 333 -1.62 0.93 16.55
CA LYS A 333 -1.42 2.08 17.46
C LYS A 333 -0.03 2.69 17.27
N ASN A 334 0.99 1.85 17.14
CA ASN A 334 2.37 2.28 16.91
C ASN A 334 2.59 2.77 15.46
N LEU A 335 2.01 2.11 14.45
CA LEU A 335 2.16 2.50 13.03
C LEU A 335 1.38 3.75 12.63
N ALA A 336 0.19 3.99 13.18
CA ALA A 336 -0.59 5.22 12.94
C ALA A 336 0.11 6.45 13.55
N ALA A 337 0.70 6.30 14.75
CA ALA A 337 1.59 7.30 15.32
C ALA A 337 2.81 7.53 14.41
N THR A 338 3.37 6.47 13.84
CA THR A 338 4.53 6.53 12.94
C THR A 338 4.23 7.23 11.61
N TRP A 339 3.05 7.03 11.02
CA TRP A 339 2.61 7.76 9.82
C TRP A 339 2.38 9.25 10.09
N THR A 340 1.80 9.59 11.25
CA THR A 340 1.62 10.98 11.68
C THR A 340 2.97 11.66 11.93
N ILE A 341 3.93 10.93 12.50
CA ILE A 341 5.32 11.36 12.70
C ILE A 341 6.05 11.53 11.34
N LYS A 342 5.79 10.66 10.36
CA LYS A 342 6.39 10.73 9.00
C LYS A 342 5.84 11.89 8.16
N LEU A 343 4.61 12.33 8.42
CA LEU A 343 3.97 13.47 7.76
C LEU A 343 4.27 14.80 8.48
N SER A 344 4.83 14.75 9.70
CA SER A 344 5.31 15.92 10.43
C SER A 344 6.59 16.44 9.78
N SER A 345 6.55 17.66 9.26
CA SER A 345 7.71 18.37 8.69
C SER A 345 8.81 18.67 9.72
N HIS A 346 8.52 18.51 11.02
CA HIS A 346 9.40 18.95 12.11
C HIS A 346 10.27 17.85 12.71
N ILE A 347 10.05 16.58 12.35
CA ILE A 347 10.85 15.46 12.88
C ILE A 347 11.85 15.03 11.80
N THR A 348 13.14 15.17 12.11
CA THR A 348 14.29 14.83 11.24
C THR A 348 14.50 13.31 11.12
N LEU A 349 13.46 12.58 10.68
CA LEU A 349 13.58 11.18 10.26
C LEU A 349 14.57 11.01 9.10
N ASP A 350 14.88 12.11 8.42
CA ASP A 350 15.90 12.29 7.40
C ASP A 350 17.31 11.86 7.86
N SER A 351 17.58 11.90 9.16
CA SER A 351 18.88 11.48 9.73
C SER A 351 19.10 9.97 9.75
N ILE A 352 18.04 9.16 9.60
CA ILE A 352 18.12 7.69 9.69
C ILE A 352 18.15 7.09 8.28
N PRO A 353 19.25 6.43 7.87
CA PRO A 353 19.34 5.75 6.58
C PRO A 353 18.22 4.72 6.43
N ASN A 354 17.54 4.72 5.28
CA ASN A 354 16.48 3.76 4.94
C ASN A 354 15.24 3.77 5.86
N ALA A 355 15.04 4.79 6.72
CA ALA A 355 13.85 4.85 7.57
C ALA A 355 12.54 4.80 6.75
N GLY A 356 12.51 5.48 5.60
CA GLY A 356 11.38 5.42 4.67
C GLY A 356 11.02 4.00 4.23
N PHE A 357 12.04 3.17 3.96
CA PHE A 357 11.89 1.77 3.58
C PHE A 357 11.41 0.91 4.74
N ILE A 358 12.01 1.05 5.93
CA ILE A 358 11.61 0.30 7.13
C ILE A 358 10.14 0.56 7.47
N LEU A 359 9.73 1.83 7.44
CA LEU A 359 8.34 2.21 7.67
C LEU A 359 7.39 1.64 6.60
N GLY A 360 7.84 1.62 5.33
CA GLY A 360 7.11 0.95 4.26
C GLY A 360 6.92 -0.54 4.54
N ALA A 361 7.98 -1.23 4.95
CA ALA A 361 7.92 -2.66 5.25
C ALA A 361 7.00 -2.98 6.44
N LEU A 362 7.03 -2.16 7.50
CA LEU A 362 6.12 -2.30 8.63
C LEU A 362 4.66 -2.05 8.23
N GLU A 363 4.41 -1.09 7.34
CA GLU A 363 3.07 -0.85 6.80
C GLU A 363 2.56 -2.04 5.97
N VAL A 364 3.43 -2.66 5.16
CA VAL A 364 3.10 -3.88 4.42
C VAL A 364 2.75 -5.01 5.39
N LEU A 365 3.60 -5.27 6.39
CA LEU A 365 3.35 -6.30 7.40
C LEU A 365 2.01 -6.07 8.12
N ARG A 366 1.74 -4.84 8.54
CA ARG A 366 0.48 -4.45 9.16
C ARG A 366 -0.72 -4.79 8.26
N ARG A 367 -0.60 -4.55 6.95
CA ARG A 367 -1.66 -4.86 5.99
C ARG A 367 -1.86 -6.36 5.81
N CYS A 368 -0.81 -7.17 5.74
CA CYS A 368 -0.93 -8.63 5.68
C CYS A 368 -1.69 -9.17 6.90
N ILE A 369 -1.33 -8.71 8.10
CA ILE A 369 -2.03 -9.07 9.34
C ILE A 369 -3.51 -8.68 9.25
N TRP A 370 -3.83 -7.45 8.80
CA TRP A 370 -5.21 -7.02 8.64
C TRP A 370 -6.01 -7.89 7.65
N ILE A 371 -5.39 -8.36 6.56
CA ILE A 371 -6.05 -9.25 5.58
C ILE A 371 -6.49 -10.56 6.22
N LEU A 372 -5.66 -11.14 7.11
CA LEU A 372 -6.01 -12.37 7.82
C LEU A 372 -7.33 -12.23 8.59
N PHE A 373 -7.43 -11.20 9.44
CA PHE A 373 -8.64 -10.92 10.21
C PHE A 373 -9.83 -10.55 9.32
N ARG A 374 -9.59 -9.75 8.27
CA ARG A 374 -10.66 -9.30 7.39
C ARG A 374 -11.28 -10.48 6.63
N VAL A 375 -10.47 -11.38 6.09
CA VAL A 375 -10.96 -12.57 5.37
C VAL A 375 -11.67 -13.54 6.32
N GLU A 376 -11.16 -13.72 7.53
CA GLU A 376 -11.83 -14.56 8.54
C GLU A 376 -13.20 -13.99 8.91
N LYS A 377 -13.31 -12.67 9.08
CA LYS A 377 -14.59 -12.01 9.35
C LYS A 377 -15.61 -12.20 8.23
N GLU A 378 -15.18 -12.23 6.97
CA GLU A 378 -16.08 -12.53 5.83
C GLU A 378 -16.34 -14.05 5.67
N ALA A 379 -15.56 -14.90 6.35
CA ALA A 379 -15.75 -16.34 6.36
C ALA A 379 -16.76 -16.81 7.42
N CYS A 380 -16.90 -16.06 8.52
CA CYS A 380 -17.76 -16.34 9.67
C CYS A 380 -19.13 -15.69 9.54
#